data_AF-A0A6B9FEZ1-F1
#
_entry.id   AF-A0A6B9FEZ1-F1
#
_cell.length_a   1.000
_cell.length_b   1.000
_cell.length_c   1.000
_cell.angle_alpha   90.00
_cell.angle_beta   90.00
_cell.angle_gamma   90.00
#
_symmetry.space_group_name_H-M   'P 1'
#
loop_
_entity.id
_entity.type
_entity.pdbx_description
1 polymer ?
#
loop_
_entity_poly.entity_id
_entity_poly.type
_entity_poly.pdbx_seq_one_letter_code
_entity_poly.pdbx_strand_id
1 'polypeptide(L)'
;MPPVRATDLAREAEAILWADLCTCTACTMEGLRITAVAALQSVHPVPQVVTVRRPDPNSDQLCIRIEGPHFTGEIRLVAPWCD
;
A
#
# COMPACT_ATOMS: atom_id res chain seq x y z
N MET A 1 -21.13 4.40 -10.24
CA MET A 1 -20.14 4.86 -9.24
C MET A 1 -19.27 5.91 -9.92
N PRO A 2 -19.10 7.12 -9.35
CA PRO A 2 -18.19 8.11 -9.92
C PRO A 2 -16.75 7.55 -9.90
N PRO A 3 -15.88 7.94 -10.84
CA PRO A 3 -14.48 7.54 -10.83
C PRO A 3 -13.84 8.17 -9.59
N VAL A 4 -13.53 7.34 -8.58
CA VAL A 4 -12.64 7.79 -7.50
C VAL A 4 -11.30 8.11 -8.16
N ARG A 5 -10.81 9.33 -7.92
CA ARG A 5 -9.55 9.77 -8.50
C ARG A 5 -8.46 8.88 -7.90
N ALA A 6 -7.60 8.34 -8.75
CA ALA A 6 -6.49 7.47 -8.36
C ALA A 6 -5.65 8.05 -7.19
N THR A 7 -5.56 9.39 -7.13
CA THR A 7 -4.85 10.13 -6.08
C THR A 7 -5.49 10.04 -4.70
N ASP A 8 -6.82 10.04 -4.61
CA ASP A 8 -7.53 9.92 -3.32
C ASP A 8 -7.41 8.50 -2.77
N LEU A 9 -7.52 7.52 -3.66
CA LEU A 9 -7.40 6.09 -3.36
C LEU A 9 -6.00 5.72 -2.84
N ALA A 10 -4.96 6.27 -3.48
CA ALA A 10 -3.58 6.08 -3.03
C ALA A 10 -3.34 6.73 -1.65
N ARG A 11 -3.93 7.91 -1.39
CA ARG A 11 -3.78 8.62 -0.11
C ARG A 11 -4.53 7.91 1.03
N GLU A 12 -5.72 7.39 0.79
CA GLU A 12 -6.45 6.59 1.80
C GLU A 12 -5.71 5.29 2.11
N ALA A 13 -5.21 4.61 1.07
CA ALA A 13 -4.39 3.41 1.24
C ALA A 13 -3.10 3.72 2.02
N GLU A 14 -2.44 4.85 1.72
CA GLU A 14 -1.26 5.32 2.45
C GLU A 14 -1.56 5.53 3.95
N ALA A 15 -2.67 6.18 4.29
CA ALA A 15 -3.06 6.40 5.68
C ALA A 15 -3.28 5.09 6.45
N ILE A 16 -3.96 4.12 5.84
CA ILE A 16 -4.19 2.80 6.44
C ILE A 16 -2.87 2.04 6.59
N LEU A 17 -2.03 2.08 5.55
CA LEU A 17 -0.72 1.43 5.57
C LEU A 17 0.18 2.00 6.66
N TRP A 18 0.20 3.31 6.85
CA TRP A 18 0.93 3.97 7.94
C TRP A 18 0.41 3.56 9.32
N ALA A 19 -0.90 3.45 9.50
CA ALA A 19 -1.50 3.05 10.77
C ALA A 19 -1.11 1.61 11.15
N ASP A 20 -1.19 0.68 10.19
CA ASP A 20 -0.87 -0.73 10.40
C ASP A 20 0.64 -0.95 10.59
N LEU A 21 1.45 -0.22 9.82
CA LEU A 21 2.89 -0.15 10.00
C LEU A 21 3.19 0.22 11.46
N CYS A 22 2.70 1.35 11.98
CA CYS A 22 2.97 1.77 13.37
C CYS A 22 2.63 0.72 14.45
N THR A 23 1.81 -0.28 14.16
CA THR A 23 1.48 -1.37 15.11
C THR A 23 2.45 -2.57 15.06
N CYS A 24 3.50 -2.53 14.23
CA CYS A 24 4.46 -3.62 13.98
C CYS A 24 3.85 -4.93 13.44
N THR A 25 2.56 -4.94 13.12
CA THR A 25 1.86 -6.14 12.62
C THR A 25 2.30 -6.50 11.19
N ALA A 26 2.79 -5.51 10.44
CA ALA A 26 3.15 -5.61 9.02
C ALA A 26 4.65 -5.34 8.75
N CYS A 27 5.59 -5.76 9.62
CA CYS A 27 7.03 -5.54 9.36
C CYS A 27 7.60 -6.34 8.18
N THR A 28 6.85 -7.28 7.60
CA THR A 28 7.30 -8.07 6.44
C THR A 28 6.67 -7.56 5.15
N MET A 29 7.37 -7.71 4.01
CA MET A 29 6.84 -7.34 2.68
C MET A 29 5.53 -8.06 2.35
N GLU A 30 5.38 -9.31 2.78
CA GLU A 30 4.15 -10.08 2.62
C GLU A 30 3.02 -9.51 3.50
N GLY A 31 3.31 -9.17 4.75
CA GLY A 31 2.36 -8.51 5.67
C GLY A 31 1.86 -7.18 5.11
N LEU A 32 2.76 -6.35 4.60
CA LEU A 32 2.42 -5.09 3.92
C LEU A 32 1.51 -5.30 2.72
N ARG A 33 1.78 -6.33 1.92
CA ARG A 33 0.95 -6.65 0.77
C ARG A 33 -0.46 -7.03 1.20
N ILE A 34 -0.59 -7.89 2.22
CA ILE A 34 -1.88 -8.32 2.75
C ILE A 34 -2.67 -7.13 3.31
N THR A 35 -2.04 -6.30 4.15
CA THR A 35 -2.67 -5.11 4.72
C THR A 35 -3.08 -4.13 3.63
N ALA A 36 -2.20 -3.85 2.66
CA ALA A 36 -2.52 -2.96 1.54
C ALA A 36 -3.74 -3.46 0.76
N VAL A 37 -3.79 -4.76 0.43
CA VAL A 37 -4.94 -5.37 -0.26
C VAL A 37 -6.21 -5.24 0.58
N ALA A 38 -6.16 -5.56 1.87
CA ALA A 38 -7.32 -5.50 2.75
C ALA A 38 -7.84 -4.06 2.91
N ALA A 39 -6.94 -3.09 3.11
CA ALA A 39 -7.22 -1.66 3.15
C ALA A 39 -7.93 -1.21 1.87
N LEU A 40 -7.34 -1.53 0.72
CA LEU A 40 -7.85 -1.17 -0.59
C LEU A 40 -9.19 -1.83 -0.90
N GLN A 41 -9.41 -3.08 -0.48
CA GLN A 41 -10.69 -3.79 -0.66
C GLN A 41 -11.82 -3.19 0.18
N SER A 42 -11.49 -2.62 1.34
CA SER A 42 -12.49 -1.97 2.21
C SER A 42 -13.03 -0.66 1.61
N VAL A 43 -12.18 0.09 0.91
CA VAL A 43 -12.55 1.35 0.23
C VAL A 43 -13.09 1.06 -1.18
N HIS A 44 -12.47 0.10 -1.87
CA HIS A 44 -12.78 -0.30 -3.23
C HIS A 44 -12.82 -1.82 -3.36
N PRO A 45 -14.02 -2.45 -3.33
CA PRO A 45 -14.19 -3.91 -3.36
C PRO A 45 -13.89 -4.54 -4.73
N VAL A 46 -13.14 -3.84 -5.57
CA VAL A 46 -12.68 -4.31 -6.87
C VAL A 46 -11.35 -5.02 -6.66
N PRO A 47 -11.07 -6.15 -7.35
CA PRO A 47 -9.77 -6.79 -7.28
C PRO A 47 -8.68 -5.84 -7.79
N GLN A 48 -7.64 -5.68 -6.97
CA GLN A 48 -6.47 -4.85 -7.27
C GLN A 48 -5.22 -5.70 -7.10
N VAL A 49 -4.27 -5.55 -8.01
CA VAL A 49 -2.96 -6.17 -7.90
C VAL A 49 -2.08 -5.24 -7.08
N VAL A 50 -1.67 -5.69 -5.90
CA VAL A 50 -0.73 -4.96 -5.05
C VAL A 50 0.63 -5.64 -5.11
N THR A 51 1.63 -4.85 -5.50
CA THR A 51 3.04 -5.26 -5.53
C THR A 51 3.82 -4.42 -4.54
N VAL A 52 4.42 -5.07 -3.55
CA VAL A 52 5.32 -4.42 -2.59
C VAL A 52 6.75 -4.76 -2.98
N ARG A 53 7.60 -3.73 -3.11
CA ARG A 53 9.01 -3.90 -3.42
C ARG A 53 9.85 -2.97 -2.56
N ARG A 54 11.01 -3.45 -2.13
CA ARG A 54 12.08 -2.61 -1.56
C ARG A 54 13.03 -2.24 -2.70
N PRO A 55 13.04 -0.98 -3.21
CA PRO A 55 13.87 -0.59 -4.34
C PRO A 55 15.38 -0.67 -4.04
N ASP A 56 15.78 -0.49 -2.77
CA ASP A 56 17.16 -0.63 -2.31
C ASP A 56 17.16 -1.44 -1.01
N PRO A 57 17.87 -2.59 -0.92
CA PRO A 57 17.86 -3.46 0.24
C PRO A 57 18.42 -2.80 1.52
N ASN A 58 19.21 -1.73 1.39
CA ASN A 58 19.77 -0.95 2.49
C ASN A 58 18.95 0.32 2.77
N SER A 59 17.84 0.54 2.06
CA SER A 59 16.96 1.68 2.29
C SER A 59 15.70 1.25 3.02
N ASP A 60 15.29 2.09 3.96
CA ASP A 60 14.01 2.01 4.66
C ASP A 60 12.80 2.33 3.76
N GLN A 61 13.04 2.59 2.47
CA GLN A 61 11.98 2.86 1.51
C GLN A 61 11.32 1.58 1.03
N LEU A 62 9.99 1.56 1.08
CA LEU A 62 9.13 0.55 0.53
C LEU A 62 8.27 1.20 -0.55
N CYS A 63 8.27 0.64 -1.75
CA CYS A 63 7.38 1.05 -2.83
C CYS A 63 6.24 0.06 -2.94
N ILE A 64 5.01 0.56 -2.78
CA ILE A 64 3.79 -0.20 -2.95
C ILE A 64 3.11 0.29 -4.23
N ARG A 65 3.07 -0.57 -5.23
CA ARG A 65 2.38 -0.32 -6.49
C ARG A 65 1.02 -1.00 -6.47
N ILE A 66 -0.01 -0.24 -6.81
CA ILE A 66 -1.41 -0.66 -6.82
C ILE A 66 -1.93 -0.53 -8.24
N GLU A 67 -2.37 -1.65 -8.80
CA GLU A 67 -2.90 -1.73 -10.16
C GLU A 67 -4.33 -2.25 -10.10
N GLY A 68 -5.29 -1.35 -10.29
CA GLY A 68 -6.71 -1.67 -10.43
C GLY A 68 -7.18 -1.53 -11.87
N PRO A 69 -8.39 -2.03 -12.21
CA PRO A 69 -8.91 -1.98 -13.58
C PRO A 69 -9.16 -0.56 -14.11
N HIS A 70 -9.22 0.44 -13.23
CA HIS A 70 -9.48 1.84 -13.61
C HIS A 70 -8.42 2.81 -13.09
N PHE A 71 -7.36 2.32 -12.44
CA PHE A 71 -6.31 3.19 -11.91
C PHE A 71 -5.00 2.45 -11.67
N THR A 72 -3.91 3.20 -11.69
CA THR A 72 -2.58 2.73 -11.30
C THR A 72 -1.97 3.78 -10.39
N GLY A 73 -1.51 3.38 -9.21
CA GLY A 73 -0.87 4.24 -8.23
C GLY A 73 0.41 3.63 -7.68
N GLU A 74 1.37 4.47 -7.29
CA GLU A 74 2.55 4.06 -6.53
C GLU A 74 2.59 4.88 -5.24
N ILE A 75 2.73 4.19 -4.10
CA ILE A 75 2.90 4.76 -2.78
C ILE A 75 4.34 4.46 -2.35
N ARG A 76 5.02 5.47 -1.84
CA ARG A 76 6.36 5.33 -1.26
C ARG A 76 6.26 5.54 0.23
N LEU A 77 6.59 4.50 0.98
CA LEU A 77 6.60 4.51 2.44
C LEU A 77 8.04 4.47 2.92
N VAL A 78 8.36 5.24 3.96
CA VAL A 78 9.65 5.15 4.66
C VAL A 78 9.36 4.48 6.00
N ALA A 79 9.78 3.22 6.15
CA ALA A 79 9.56 2.41 7.35
C ALA A 79 10.90 2.03 7.99
N PRO A 80 11.55 2.96 8.74
CA PRO A 80 12.90 2.78 9.27
C PRO A 80 13.04 1.80 10.43
N TRP A 81 11.97 1.05 10.70
CA TRP A 81 11.86 0.07 11.79
C TRP A 81 11.31 -1.27 11.28
N CYS A 82 11.11 -1.40 9.95
CA CYS A 82 10.89 -2.67 9.28
C CYS A 82 12.24 -3.26 8.85
N ASP A 83 12.92 -3.87 9.82
CA ASP A 83 14.18 -4.63 9.62
C ASP A 83 13.92 -5.90 8.79
#